data_AF-A0A524J4E8-F1
#
_entry.id   AF-A0A524J4E8-F1
#
_cell.length_a   1.000
_cell.length_b   1.000
_cell.length_c   1.000
_cell.angle_alpha   90.00
_cell.angle_beta   90.00
_cell.angle_gamma   90.00
#
_symmetry.space_group_name_H-M   'P 1'
#
loop_
_entity.id
_entity.type
_entity.pdbx_description
1 polymer ?
#
loop_
_entity_poly.entity_id
_entity_poly.type
_entity_poly.pdbx_seq_one_letter_code
_entity_poly.pdbx_strand_id
1 'polypeptide(L)'
;MPAHGEYARLLYDAQSVEDLLKTINAPGFRCHDQWEAQIQAQIQMKAHVHVYADGLSADELKHALVEPCLSVEETLAGLLHRNPAARVAILPEGPQTVPYIA
;
A
#
# COMPACT_ATOMS: atom_id res chain seq x y z
N MET A 1 7.40 8.16 7.85
CA MET A 1 5.92 8.27 8.00
C MET A 1 5.57 9.52 8.79
N PRO A 2 4.39 10.16 8.61
CA PRO A 2 3.99 11.28 9.45
C PRO A 2 4.01 10.86 10.92
N ALA A 3 4.74 11.61 11.76
CA ALA A 3 4.88 11.31 13.19
C ALA A 3 3.61 11.62 14.00
N HIS A 4 2.58 12.18 13.36
CA HIS A 4 1.31 12.56 13.94
C HIS A 4 0.18 11.88 13.17
N GLY A 5 -0.91 11.59 13.88
CA GLY A 5 -2.09 10.93 13.32
C GLY A 5 -2.23 9.47 13.77
N GLU A 6 -3.46 8.99 13.68
CA GLU A 6 -3.81 7.60 14.01
C GLU A 6 -3.41 6.65 12.89
N TYR A 7 -3.22 7.16 11.66
CA TYR A 7 -2.85 6.35 10.50
C TYR A 7 -1.57 5.55 10.71
N ALA A 8 -0.47 6.23 11.08
CA ALA A 8 0.80 5.56 11.33
C ALA A 8 0.65 4.53 12.46
N ARG A 9 -0.02 4.91 13.55
CA ARG A 9 -0.27 4.01 14.70
C ARG A 9 -0.99 2.72 14.27
N LEU A 10 -2.05 2.83 13.46
CA LEU A 10 -2.79 1.68 12.94
C LEU A 10 -1.88 0.71 12.15
N LEU A 11 -1.00 1.24 11.31
CA LEU A 11 -0.08 0.42 10.52
C LEU A 11 1.01 -0.23 11.39
N TYR A 12 1.58 0.54 12.32
CA TYR A 12 2.61 0.04 13.24
C TYR A 12 2.10 -1.06 14.18
N ASP A 13 0.85 -0.93 14.65
CA ASP A 13 0.25 -1.90 15.57
C ASP A 13 -0.13 -3.21 14.86
N ALA A 14 -0.43 -3.16 13.56
CA ALA A 14 -0.87 -4.31 12.78
C ALA A 14 0.29 -5.26 12.42
N GLN A 15 0.07 -6.55 12.58
CA GLN A 15 1.06 -7.58 12.21
C GLN A 15 0.97 -7.99 10.73
N SER A 16 -0.16 -7.70 10.08
CA SER A 16 -0.39 -7.93 8.66
C SER A 16 -1.56 -7.07 8.15
N VAL A 17 -1.77 -7.08 6.83
CA VAL A 17 -2.91 -6.41 6.18
C VAL A 17 -4.25 -6.99 6.66
N GLU A 18 -4.32 -8.31 6.88
CA GLU A 18 -5.50 -8.99 7.40
C GLU A 18 -5.79 -8.59 8.86
N ASP A 19 -4.74 -8.47 9.67
CA ASP A 19 -4.85 -8.05 11.08
C ASP A 19 -5.33 -6.59 11.20
N LEU A 20 -4.81 -5.71 10.33
CA LEU A 20 -5.27 -4.34 10.20
C LEU A 20 -6.77 -4.27 9.85
N LEU A 21 -7.20 -5.01 8.83
CA LEU A 21 -8.62 -5.06 8.44
C LEU A 21 -9.50 -5.65 9.54
N LYS A 22 -9.04 -6.69 10.22
CA LYS A 22 -9.76 -7.29 11.34
C LYS A 22 -9.99 -6.28 12.46
N THR A 23 -8.97 -5.51 12.80
CA THR A 23 -9.03 -4.46 13.83
C THR A 23 -10.02 -3.36 13.42
N ILE A 24 -9.89 -2.84 12.20
CA ILE A 24 -10.75 -1.76 11.69
C ILE A 24 -12.22 -2.19 11.59
N ASN A 25 -12.48 -3.45 11.21
CA ASN A 25 -13.84 -3.99 11.05
C ASN A 25 -14.45 -4.48 12.38
N ALA A 26 -13.72 -4.43 13.49
CA ALA A 26 -14.24 -4.88 14.78
C ALA A 26 -15.43 -3.99 15.22
N PRO A 27 -16.54 -4.57 15.71
CA PRO A 27 -17.68 -3.79 16.21
C PRO A 27 -17.25 -2.79 17.29
N GLY A 28 -17.62 -1.53 17.12
CA GLY A 28 -17.31 -0.44 18.05
C GLY A 28 -15.93 0.21 17.86
N PHE A 29 -15.04 -0.33 17.01
CA PHE A 29 -13.77 0.31 16.70
C PHE A 29 -13.99 1.60 15.91
N ARG A 30 -13.42 2.72 16.36
CA ARG A 30 -13.48 4.02 15.68
C ARG A 30 -12.19 4.79 15.95
N CYS A 31 -11.57 5.32 14.90
CA CYS A 31 -10.52 6.34 15.02
C CYS A 31 -10.56 7.28 13.80
N HIS A 32 -9.96 8.47 13.91
CA HIS A 32 -10.04 9.51 12.89
C HIS A 32 -9.54 9.04 11.51
N ASP A 33 -8.38 8.41 11.47
CA ASP A 33 -7.73 8.03 10.20
C ASP A 33 -8.04 6.59 9.77
N GLN A 34 -9.07 5.95 10.35
CA GLN A 34 -9.40 4.55 10.05
C GLN A 34 -9.68 4.30 8.57
N TRP A 35 -10.25 5.28 7.88
CA TRP A 35 -10.76 5.14 6.52
C TRP A 35 -9.60 4.97 5.52
N GLU A 36 -8.49 5.67 5.72
CA GLU A 36 -7.33 5.61 4.83
C GLU A 36 -6.62 4.26 4.97
N ALA A 37 -6.41 3.80 6.21
CA ALA A 37 -5.87 2.48 6.49
C ALA A 37 -6.77 1.35 5.95
N GLN A 38 -8.09 1.53 6.02
CA GLN A 38 -9.04 0.58 5.44
C GLN A 38 -8.91 0.48 3.92
N ILE A 39 -8.84 1.62 3.22
CA ILE A 39 -8.70 1.65 1.76
C ILE A 39 -7.36 1.02 1.34
N GLN A 40 -6.26 1.39 1.99
CA GLN A 40 -4.95 0.78 1.73
C GLN A 40 -5.04 -0.74 1.87
N ALA A 41 -5.57 -1.22 2.99
CA ALA A 41 -5.62 -2.65 3.25
C ALA A 41 -6.52 -3.39 2.24
N GLN A 42 -7.65 -2.80 1.83
CA GLN A 42 -8.51 -3.36 0.79
C GLN A 42 -7.82 -3.49 -0.58
N ILE A 43 -6.92 -2.56 -0.92
CA ILE A 43 -6.08 -2.64 -2.12
C ILE A 43 -5.08 -3.79 -1.96
N GLN A 44 -4.40 -3.86 -0.81
CA GLN A 44 -3.37 -4.85 -0.53
C GLN A 44 -3.90 -6.29 -0.43
N MET A 45 -5.17 -6.48 -0.06
CA MET A 45 -5.85 -7.79 -0.15
C MET A 45 -6.02 -8.29 -1.60
N LYS A 46 -5.87 -7.42 -2.59
CA LYS A 46 -6.07 -7.73 -4.02
C LYS A 46 -4.80 -7.65 -4.85
N ALA A 47 -3.77 -6.97 -4.35
CA ALA A 47 -2.56 -6.69 -5.12
C ALA A 47 -1.32 -6.56 -4.21
N HIS A 48 -0.17 -6.99 -4.74
CA HIS A 48 1.13 -6.65 -4.19
C HIS A 48 1.43 -5.18 -4.48
N VAL A 49 1.64 -4.39 -3.43
CA VAL A 49 1.85 -2.94 -3.54
C VAL A 49 3.32 -2.63 -3.28
N HIS A 50 4.06 -2.40 -4.36
CA HIS A 50 5.44 -1.94 -4.32
C HIS A 50 5.48 -0.40 -4.29
N VAL A 51 6.25 0.18 -3.36
CA VAL A 51 6.36 1.64 -3.20
C VAL A 51 7.80 2.09 -3.33
N TYR A 52 8.04 2.99 -4.28
CA TYR A 52 9.27 3.77 -4.37
C TYR A 52 9.06 5.11 -3.65
N ALA A 53 9.91 5.41 -2.69
CA ALA A 53 9.93 6.69 -1.98
C ALA A 53 11.37 7.02 -1.58
N ASP A 54 11.88 8.16 -2.01
CA ASP A 54 13.22 8.65 -1.69
C ASP A 54 13.33 9.16 -0.23
N GLY A 55 12.23 9.67 0.31
CA GLY A 55 12.13 10.20 1.67
C GLY A 55 11.80 9.18 2.77
N LEU A 56 11.70 7.88 2.46
CA LEU A 56 11.35 6.84 3.44
C LEU A 56 12.34 5.68 3.37
N SER A 57 12.73 5.19 4.55
CA SER A 57 13.54 3.98 4.64
C SER A 57 12.74 2.73 4.27
N ALA A 58 13.45 1.67 3.86
CA ALA A 58 12.82 0.38 3.59
C ALA A 58 12.07 -0.19 4.81
N ASP A 59 12.56 0.09 6.03
CA ASP A 59 11.90 -0.36 7.24
C ASP A 59 10.64 0.46 7.52
N GLU A 60 10.62 1.78 7.31
CA GLU A 60 9.38 2.57 7.39
C GLU A 60 8.32 2.09 6.40
N LEU A 61 8.72 1.74 5.18
CA LEU A 61 7.82 1.19 4.17
C LEU A 61 7.25 -0.17 4.58
N LYS A 62 8.07 -1.06 5.16
CA LYS A 62 7.59 -2.34 5.70
C LYS A 62 6.62 -2.14 6.87
N HIS A 63 6.88 -1.19 7.77
CA HIS A 63 5.94 -0.85 8.85
C HIS A 63 4.64 -0.25 8.31
N ALA A 64 4.69 0.41 7.15
CA ALA A 64 3.50 0.83 6.41
C ALA A 64 2.83 -0.32 5.62
N LEU A 65 3.23 -1.58 5.84
CA LEU A 65 2.71 -2.80 5.22
C LEU A 65 2.84 -2.84 3.69
N VAL A 66 3.72 -2.03 3.09
CA VAL A 66 4.00 -2.05 1.64
C VAL A 66 5.34 -2.70 1.33
N GLU A 67 5.53 -3.13 0.09
CA GLU A 67 6.78 -3.74 -0.37
C GLU A 67 7.76 -2.63 -0.81
N PRO A 68 8.93 -2.46 -0.17
CA PRO A 68 9.89 -1.44 -0.60
C PRO A 68 10.39 -1.70 -2.02
N CYS A 69 10.38 -0.66 -2.85
CA CYS A 69 10.91 -0.66 -4.20
C CYS A 69 12.04 0.38 -4.29
N LEU A 70 13.28 -0.07 -4.47
CA LEU A 70 14.46 0.80 -4.56
C LEU A 70 14.69 1.35 -5.98
N SER A 71 14.17 0.66 -6.99
CA SER A 71 14.09 1.12 -8.39
C SER A 71 12.84 0.53 -9.01
N VAL A 72 12.05 1.41 -9.65
CA VAL A 72 10.83 0.99 -10.37
C VAL A 72 11.21 0.09 -11.54
N GLU A 73 12.29 0.41 -12.24
CA GLU A 73 12.81 -0.33 -13.38
C GLU A 73 13.24 -1.75 -13.00
N GLU A 74 14.05 -1.90 -11.95
CA GLU A 74 14.52 -3.21 -11.49
C GLU A 74 13.37 -4.07 -10.94
N THR A 75 12.47 -3.45 -10.17
CA THR A 75 11.29 -4.14 -9.62
C THR A 75 10.38 -4.63 -10.75
N LEU A 76 10.10 -3.77 -11.74
CA LEU A 76 9.29 -4.13 -12.90
C LEU A 76 9.95 -5.22 -13.75
N ALA A 77 11.26 -5.12 -14.00
CA ALA A 77 12.01 -6.14 -14.74
C ALA A 77 11.94 -7.51 -14.05
N GLY A 78 12.09 -7.55 -12.72
CA GLY A 78 11.95 -8.77 -11.94
C GLY A 78 10.53 -9.35 -11.98
N LEU A 79 9.49 -8.50 -11.90
CA LEU A 79 8.09 -8.92 -11.98
C LEU A 79 7.76 -9.50 -13.36
N LEU A 80 8.21 -8.86 -14.44
CA LEU A 80 8.01 -9.33 -15.82
C LEU A 80 8.79 -10.61 -16.11
N HIS A 81 9.99 -10.76 -15.55
CA HIS A 81 10.74 -12.02 -15.64
C HIS A 81 9.98 -13.19 -15.02
N ARG A 82 9.35 -12.98 -13.85
CA ARG A 82 8.52 -14.00 -13.18
C ARG A 82 7.16 -14.20 -13.86
N ASN A 83 6.65 -13.19 -14.57
CA ASN A 83 5.34 -13.22 -15.23
C ASN A 83 5.45 -12.79 -16.71
N PRO A 84 6.00 -13.62 -17.61
CA PRO A 84 6.32 -13.20 -18.97
C PRO A 84 5.12 -12.77 -19.83
N ALA A 85 3.91 -13.22 -19.49
CA ALA A 85 2.67 -12.85 -20.18
C ALA A 85 2.00 -11.59 -19.61
N ALA A 86 2.54 -11.00 -18.54
CA ALA A 86 1.96 -9.82 -17.93
C ALA A 86 2.02 -8.62 -18.88
N ARG A 87 0.99 -7.76 -18.81
CA ARG A 87 0.93 -6.49 -19.52
C ARG A 87 1.08 -5.36 -18.52
N VAL A 88 1.76 -4.30 -18.94
CA VAL A 88 1.96 -3.10 -18.12
C VAL A 88 0.98 -2.02 -18.55
N ALA A 89 0.24 -1.46 -17.59
CA ALA A 89 -0.52 -0.24 -17.76
C ALA A 89 0.17 0.87 -16.96
N ILE A 90 0.29 2.07 -17.55
CA ILE A 90 0.94 3.23 -16.94
C ILE A 90 -0.12 4.30 -16.75
N LEU A 91 -0.28 4.77 -15.51
CA LEU A 91 -1.18 5.85 -15.14
C LEU A 91 -0.37 6.99 -14.52
N PRO A 92 0.09 7.97 -15.31
CA PRO A 92 0.75 9.15 -14.76
C PRO A 92 -0.25 10.01 -13.98
N GLU A 93 0.24 10.81 -13.02
CA GLU A 93 -0.59 11.73 -12.22
C GLU A 93 -1.80 11.02 -11.57
N GLY A 94 -1.56 9.90 -10.89
CA GLY A 94 -2.60 9.04 -10.30
C GLY A 94 -3.69 9.79 -9.52
N PRO A 95 -3.34 10.71 -8.58
CA PRO A 95 -4.34 11.51 -7.84
C PRO A 95 -5.21 12.42 -8.71
N GLN A 96 -4.78 12.74 -9.93
CA GLN A 96 -5.48 13.63 -10.87
C GLN A 96 -6.26 12.85 -11.94
N THR A 97 -6.27 11.51 -11.89
CA THR A 97 -6.88 10.68 -12.94
C THR A 97 -8.00 9.80 -12.40
N VAL A 98 -9.09 9.67 -13.17
CA VAL A 98 -10.20 8.75 -12.89
C VAL A 98 -10.20 7.64 -13.95
N PRO A 99 -9.63 6.44 -13.67
CA PRO A 99 -9.67 5.34 -14.61
C PRO A 99 -11.08 4.78 -14.75
N TYR A 100 -11.49 4.46 -15.98
CA TYR A 100 -12.76 3.81 -16.28
C TYR A 100 -12.54 2.53 -17.09
N ILE A 101 -13.48 1.60 -16.98
CA ILE A 101 -13.56 0.42 -17.83
C ILE A 101 -14.72 0.67 -18.80
N ALA A 102 -14.44 0.56 -20.10
CA ALA A 102 -15.41 0.76 -21.17
C ALA A 102 -16.31 -0.46 -21.35
#